data_AF-A0A356S8L3-F1
#
_entry.id   AF-A0A356S8L3-F1
#
_cell.length_a   1.000
_cell.length_b   1.000
_cell.length_c   1.000
_cell.angle_alpha   90.00
_cell.angle_beta   90.00
_cell.angle_gamma   90.00
#
_symmetry.space_group_name_H-M   'P 1'
#
loop_
_entity.id
_entity.type
_entity.pdbx_description
1 polymer ?
#
loop_
_entity_poly.entity_id
_entity_poly.type
_entity_poly.pdbx_seq_one_letter_code
_entity_poly.pdbx_strand_id
1 'polypeptide(L)'
;MPVAAISHHLYVDRRGAPENPQSRFNAVDKFALAAAIASYLKVPDDKVVVSEVNWPISGASIYSPVTSPFEYRLAKPGEVPDSGVEEFSYSDYMLRYIVLALCSGLVDRVFWWRLVARGYGLVDKNDDGELRERPAFLALQHFLLTLGDSTFVQACLPEQRDQRHGLYQFEFERPDGEHLLLCWSHGPAIAAPALEAARIEDALGNSLEAIPKELSGSPLYFRDVTGLS
;
A
#
# COMPACT_ATOMS: atom_id res chain seq x y z
N MET A 1 -0.51 23.69 -25.06
CA MET A 1 0.27 22.49 -24.73
C MET A 1 -0.72 21.42 -24.29
N PRO A 2 -0.82 20.26 -24.96
CA PRO A 2 -1.62 19.16 -24.43
C PRO A 2 -1.00 18.68 -23.11
N VAL A 3 -1.85 18.31 -22.16
CA VAL A 3 -1.44 17.76 -20.85
C VAL A 3 -0.93 16.33 -21.08
N ALA A 4 0.25 15.99 -20.56
CA ALA A 4 0.90 14.69 -20.81
C ALA A 4 0.51 13.58 -19.83
N ALA A 5 -0.03 13.93 -18.66
CA ALA A 5 -0.53 13.02 -17.63
C ALA A 5 -1.45 13.76 -16.66
N ILE A 6 -2.36 13.05 -15.99
CA ILE A 6 -3.02 13.55 -14.78
C ILE A 6 -2.20 13.15 -13.57
N SER A 7 -1.82 14.14 -12.76
CA SER A 7 -1.24 13.90 -11.43
C SER A 7 -2.34 13.92 -10.37
N HIS A 8 -2.37 12.90 -9.52
CA HIS A 8 -3.24 12.87 -8.35
C HIS A 8 -2.40 12.86 -7.06
N HIS A 9 -2.65 13.83 -6.19
CA HIS A 9 -2.12 13.85 -4.83
C HIS A 9 -3.16 13.19 -3.93
N LEU A 10 -2.98 11.90 -3.61
CA LEU A 10 -3.86 11.22 -2.66
C LEU A 10 -3.37 11.56 -1.25
N TYR A 11 -3.88 12.69 -0.74
CA TYR A 11 -3.43 13.36 0.48
C TYR A 11 -3.52 12.50 1.76
N VAL A 12 -2.73 12.96 2.74
CA VAL A 12 -2.20 12.26 3.92
C VAL A 12 -3.13 12.21 5.15
N ASP A 13 -4.43 12.49 5.01
CA ASP A 13 -5.43 12.34 6.09
C ASP A 13 -6.11 10.96 6.06
N ARG A 14 -5.35 9.95 5.63
CA ARG A 14 -5.82 8.57 5.60
C ARG A 14 -5.46 7.88 6.90
N ARG A 15 -6.47 7.41 7.62
CA ARG A 15 -6.33 6.81 8.96
C ARG A 15 -6.63 5.31 8.98
N GLY A 16 -6.84 4.72 7.81
CA GLY A 16 -7.17 3.31 7.65
C GLY A 16 -6.71 2.77 6.31
N ALA A 17 -7.05 1.50 6.06
CA ALA A 17 -6.55 0.74 4.92
C ALA A 17 -6.91 1.36 3.55
N PRO A 18 -6.15 1.08 2.48
CA PRO A 18 -6.44 1.56 1.13
C PRO A 18 -7.81 1.10 0.58
N GLU A 19 -8.35 0.00 1.10
CA GLU A 19 -9.66 -0.55 0.77
C GLU A 19 -10.81 0.18 1.48
N ASN A 20 -10.54 0.85 2.61
CA ASN A 20 -11.55 1.63 3.33
C ASN A 20 -12.05 2.79 2.45
N PRO A 21 -13.37 2.95 2.28
CA PRO A 21 -13.93 4.13 1.64
C PRO A 21 -13.63 5.40 2.45
N GLN A 22 -13.19 6.46 1.76
CA GLN A 22 -13.27 7.83 2.29
C GLN A 22 -14.39 8.52 1.52
N SER A 23 -15.46 8.90 2.22
CA SER A 23 -16.78 9.12 1.61
C SER A 23 -17.27 7.84 0.92
N ARG A 24 -17.36 7.79 -0.41
CA ARG A 24 -17.86 6.64 -1.17
C ARG A 24 -16.80 5.92 -2.02
N PHE A 25 -15.55 6.40 -2.00
CA PHE A 25 -14.49 5.88 -2.87
C PHE A 25 -13.36 5.28 -2.04
N ASN A 26 -13.00 4.03 -2.30
CA ASN A 26 -11.74 3.45 -1.83
C ASN A 26 -10.57 3.84 -2.75
N ALA A 27 -9.38 3.26 -2.57
CA ALA A 27 -8.23 3.58 -3.42
C ALA A 27 -8.50 3.28 -4.91
N VAL A 28 -8.99 2.09 -5.23
CA VAL A 28 -9.26 1.67 -6.62
C VAL A 28 -10.32 2.54 -7.27
N ASP A 29 -11.39 2.89 -6.55
CA ASP A 29 -12.44 3.77 -7.07
C ASP A 29 -11.90 5.18 -7.37
N LYS A 30 -10.95 5.68 -6.58
CA LYS A 30 -10.28 6.96 -6.84
C LYS A 30 -9.36 6.88 -8.07
N PHE A 31 -8.67 5.76 -8.27
CA PHE A 31 -7.88 5.53 -9.49
C PHE A 31 -8.77 5.49 -10.73
N ALA A 32 -9.90 4.78 -10.64
CA ALA A 32 -10.88 4.71 -11.73
C ALA A 32 -11.46 6.09 -12.07
N LEU A 33 -11.75 6.91 -11.06
CA LEU A 33 -12.16 8.30 -11.29
C LEU A 33 -11.07 9.12 -11.98
N ALA A 34 -9.82 9.01 -11.54
CA ALA A 34 -8.69 9.71 -12.17
C ALA A 34 -8.48 9.28 -13.64
N ALA A 35 -8.55 7.97 -13.91
CA ALA A 35 -8.45 7.41 -15.26
C ALA A 35 -9.62 7.86 -16.15
N ALA A 36 -10.85 7.91 -15.62
CA ALA A 36 -12.00 8.43 -16.35
C ALA A 36 -11.83 9.91 -16.73
N ILE A 37 -11.25 10.73 -15.85
CA ILE A 37 -10.92 12.12 -16.16
C ILE A 37 -9.82 12.20 -17.22
N ALA A 38 -8.77 11.37 -17.12
CA ALA A 38 -7.68 11.32 -18.10
C ALA A 38 -8.20 10.99 -19.50
N SER A 39 -9.05 9.97 -19.60
CA SER A 39 -9.71 9.56 -20.83
C SER A 39 -10.64 10.65 -21.38
N TYR A 40 -11.46 11.28 -20.53
CA TYR A 40 -12.33 12.39 -20.95
C TYR A 40 -11.54 13.58 -21.52
N LEU A 41 -10.41 13.91 -20.90
CA LEU A 41 -9.51 14.98 -21.34
C LEU A 41 -8.60 14.57 -22.52
N LYS A 42 -8.67 13.30 -22.96
CA LYS A 42 -7.82 12.72 -24.02
C LYS A 42 -6.33 12.90 -23.75
N VAL A 43 -5.94 12.66 -22.50
CA VAL A 43 -4.53 12.63 -22.11
C VAL A 43 -3.83 11.50 -22.88
N PRO A 44 -2.64 11.71 -23.45
CA PRO A 44 -1.92 10.66 -24.16
C PRO A 44 -1.74 9.41 -23.29
N ASP A 45 -2.09 8.26 -23.87
CA ASP A 45 -2.07 6.95 -23.22
C ASP A 45 -2.92 6.85 -21.93
N ASP A 46 -3.88 7.76 -21.75
CA ASP A 46 -4.73 7.87 -20.54
C ASP A 46 -3.94 7.88 -19.22
N LYS A 47 -2.70 8.39 -19.27
CA LYS A 47 -1.72 8.29 -18.19
C LYS A 47 -2.17 8.92 -16.88
N VAL A 48 -2.14 8.12 -15.81
CA VAL A 48 -2.42 8.52 -14.43
C VAL A 48 -1.20 8.27 -13.56
N VAL A 49 -0.74 9.33 -12.90
CA VAL A 49 0.37 9.27 -11.95
C VAL A 49 -0.12 9.67 -10.57
N VAL A 50 0.12 8.81 -9.59
CA VAL A 50 0.03 9.20 -8.17
C VAL A 50 1.36 9.86 -7.82
N SER A 51 1.38 11.20 -7.86
CA SER A 51 2.59 12.00 -7.63
C SER A 51 2.98 12.12 -6.17
N GLU A 52 2.03 11.88 -5.26
CA GLU A 52 2.23 11.92 -3.81
C GLU A 52 1.19 11.05 -3.11
N VAL A 53 1.65 10.16 -2.23
CA VAL A 53 0.80 9.41 -1.29
C VAL A 53 1.61 8.98 -0.06
N ASN A 54 0.96 9.00 1.12
CA ASN A 54 1.46 8.41 2.37
C ASN A 54 0.35 8.31 3.43
N TRP A 55 0.71 7.83 4.62
CA TRP A 55 -0.08 7.84 5.85
C TRP A 55 0.65 8.62 6.95
N PRO A 56 -0.08 9.32 7.83
CA PRO A 56 0.49 9.93 9.02
C PRO A 56 0.87 8.83 10.02
N ILE A 57 2.02 8.96 10.68
CA ILE A 57 2.47 8.02 11.71
C ILE A 57 1.92 8.44 13.09
N SER A 58 1.42 7.44 13.81
CA SER A 58 0.97 7.55 15.20
C SER A 58 2.08 8.09 16.10
N GLY A 59 1.74 8.94 17.06
CA GLY A 59 2.71 9.56 17.98
C GLY A 59 3.63 10.63 17.36
N ALA A 60 3.48 10.98 16.09
CA ALA A 60 4.34 11.97 15.42
C ALA A 60 4.03 13.44 15.81
N SER A 61 2.88 13.70 16.45
CA SER A 61 2.47 15.03 16.93
C SER A 61 2.64 16.14 15.87
N ILE A 62 3.37 17.21 16.16
CA ILE A 62 3.59 18.36 15.24
C ILE A 62 4.31 17.98 13.93
N TYR A 63 4.90 16.79 13.85
CA TYR A 63 5.56 16.27 12.66
C TYR A 63 4.61 15.54 11.71
N SER A 64 3.39 15.23 12.15
CA SER A 64 2.39 14.61 11.29
C SER A 64 1.94 15.60 10.20
N PRO A 65 1.70 15.12 8.97
CA PRO A 65 1.27 15.95 7.85
C PRO A 65 -0.18 16.44 8.00
N VAL A 66 -0.99 15.75 8.82
CA VAL A 66 -2.39 16.13 9.12
C VAL A 66 -2.43 17.29 10.11
N THR A 67 -1.49 17.32 11.04
CA THR A 67 -1.45 18.25 12.19
C THR A 67 -0.38 19.32 12.06
N SER A 68 0.33 19.33 10.92
CA SER A 68 1.41 20.26 10.58
C SER A 68 1.02 21.73 10.87
N PRO A 69 1.98 22.65 11.12
CA PRO A 69 1.81 23.84 11.96
C PRO A 69 0.91 24.95 11.37
N PHE A 70 0.18 24.67 10.30
CA PHE A 70 -0.90 25.52 9.80
C PHE A 70 -2.10 25.53 10.74
N GLU A 71 -2.46 24.38 11.34
CA GLU A 71 -3.58 24.29 12.29
C GLU A 71 -3.12 24.57 13.73
N TYR A 72 -1.91 24.14 14.09
CA TYR A 72 -1.42 24.20 15.48
C TYR A 72 -0.06 24.90 15.59
N ARG A 73 0.04 26.12 15.04
CA ARG A 73 1.29 26.90 14.94
C ARG A 73 2.07 27.07 16.26
N LEU A 74 1.37 26.97 17.40
CA LEU A 74 1.93 27.12 18.74
C LEU A 74 1.91 25.82 19.58
N ALA A 75 1.39 24.71 19.03
CA ALA A 75 1.33 23.47 19.79
C ALA A 75 2.72 22.87 19.95
N LYS A 76 2.95 22.31 21.13
CA LYS A 76 4.15 21.53 21.44
C LYS A 76 3.91 20.06 21.11
N PRO A 77 4.98 19.27 20.98
CA PRO A 77 4.86 17.81 20.96
C PRO A 77 3.96 17.31 22.10
N GLY A 78 2.96 16.49 21.78
CA GLY A 78 1.99 15.94 22.72
C GLY A 78 0.73 16.78 22.96
N GLU A 79 0.65 18.00 22.43
CA GLU A 79 -0.54 18.86 22.54
C GLU A 79 -1.52 18.70 21.37
N VAL A 80 -1.18 17.86 20.39
CA VAL A 80 -2.01 17.62 19.21
C VAL A 80 -2.60 16.20 19.25
N PRO A 81 -3.92 16.04 19.00
CA PRO A 81 -4.55 14.72 18.97
C PRO A 81 -3.86 13.78 17.99
N ASP A 82 -3.63 12.56 18.45
CA ASP A 82 -3.08 11.53 17.57
C ASP A 82 -4.15 11.08 16.57
N SER A 83 -3.75 11.11 15.30
CA SER A 83 -4.58 10.71 14.16
C SER A 83 -3.78 9.86 13.17
N GLY A 84 -2.58 9.44 13.57
CA GLY A 84 -1.70 8.61 12.77
C GLY A 84 -2.08 7.13 12.80
N VAL A 85 -1.35 6.35 12.01
CA VAL A 85 -1.40 4.89 12.02
C VAL A 85 -0.10 4.34 12.61
N GLU A 86 -0.20 3.17 13.25
CA GLU A 86 0.97 2.45 13.76
C GLU A 86 1.91 2.05 12.62
N GLU A 87 3.22 1.98 12.88
CA GLU A 87 4.23 1.77 11.84
C GLU A 87 4.04 0.47 11.04
N PHE A 88 3.58 -0.60 11.70
CA PHE A 88 3.27 -1.87 11.03
C PHE A 88 2.00 -1.76 10.17
N SER A 89 0.97 -1.05 10.63
CA SER A 89 -0.21 -0.79 9.81
C SER A 89 0.12 0.08 8.61
N TYR A 90 0.99 1.10 8.77
CA TYR A 90 1.54 1.88 7.67
C TYR A 90 2.26 1.00 6.65
N SER A 91 3.13 0.09 7.10
CA SER A 91 3.84 -0.87 6.26
C SER A 91 2.87 -1.69 5.41
N ASP A 92 1.85 -2.27 6.04
CA ASP A 92 0.87 -3.09 5.34
C ASP A 92 0.03 -2.25 4.36
N TYR A 93 -0.42 -1.07 4.77
CA TYR A 93 -1.24 -0.18 3.94
C TYR A 93 -0.46 0.32 2.72
N MET A 94 0.85 0.54 2.87
CA MET A 94 1.73 0.90 1.77
C MET A 94 1.77 -0.17 0.70
N LEU A 95 2.12 -1.41 1.07
CA LEU A 95 2.20 -2.50 0.11
C LEU A 95 0.86 -2.72 -0.58
N ARG A 96 -0.23 -2.77 0.21
CA ARG A 96 -1.59 -2.93 -0.31
C ARG A 96 -1.96 -1.83 -1.29
N TYR A 97 -1.63 -0.57 -0.99
CA TYR A 97 -1.91 0.55 -1.89
C TYR A 97 -1.12 0.44 -3.20
N ILE A 98 0.18 0.14 -3.12
CA ILE A 98 1.05 0.01 -4.31
C ILE A 98 0.52 -1.11 -5.22
N VAL A 99 0.19 -2.27 -4.65
CA VAL A 99 -0.35 -3.41 -5.38
C VAL A 99 -1.71 -3.06 -6.01
N LEU A 100 -2.64 -2.50 -5.24
CA LEU A 100 -3.95 -2.09 -5.75
C LEU A 100 -3.84 -1.02 -6.85
N ALA A 101 -2.88 -0.10 -6.76
CA ALA A 101 -2.66 0.92 -7.77
C ALA A 101 -2.12 0.30 -9.07
N LEU A 102 -0.98 -0.38 -8.99
CA LEU A 102 -0.28 -0.88 -10.18
C LEU A 102 -1.03 -2.06 -10.84
N CYS A 103 -1.56 -3.00 -10.05
CA CYS A 103 -2.25 -4.17 -10.59
C CYS A 103 -3.68 -3.87 -11.06
N SER A 104 -4.22 -2.67 -10.76
CA SER A 104 -5.51 -2.26 -11.35
C SER A 104 -5.42 -1.94 -12.84
N GLY A 105 -4.22 -1.66 -13.35
CA GLY A 105 -4.01 -1.14 -14.71
C GLY A 105 -4.47 0.32 -14.89
N LEU A 106 -4.92 0.99 -13.82
CA LEU A 106 -5.45 2.37 -13.86
C LEU A 106 -4.41 3.42 -13.47
N VAL A 107 -3.25 3.01 -12.94
CA VAL A 107 -2.17 3.89 -12.48
C VAL A 107 -0.84 3.42 -13.05
N ASP A 108 -0.16 4.31 -13.77
CA ASP A 108 1.13 4.01 -14.40
C ASP A 108 2.29 4.06 -13.40
N ARG A 109 2.18 4.94 -12.39
CA ARG A 109 3.26 5.20 -11.45
C ARG A 109 2.76 5.73 -10.13
N VAL A 110 3.39 5.25 -9.05
CA VAL A 110 3.21 5.73 -7.69
C VAL A 110 4.52 6.31 -7.16
N PHE A 111 4.48 7.54 -6.67
CA PHE A 111 5.58 8.16 -5.94
C PHE A 111 5.25 8.16 -4.45
N TRP A 112 5.96 7.30 -3.70
CA TRP A 112 5.77 7.18 -2.27
C TRP A 112 6.45 8.35 -1.54
N TRP A 113 5.66 9.19 -0.87
CA TRP A 113 6.14 10.42 -0.25
C TRP A 113 6.25 10.27 1.26
N ARG A 114 7.40 10.05 1.87
CA ARG A 114 8.74 10.28 1.36
C ARG A 114 9.72 9.33 2.03
N LEU A 115 10.94 9.30 1.51
CA LEU A 115 12.00 8.46 2.06
C LEU A 115 12.31 8.81 3.53
N VAL A 116 12.68 10.06 3.82
CA VAL A 116 13.08 10.48 5.18
C VAL A 116 12.14 11.55 5.72
N ALA A 117 11.38 11.23 6.77
CA ALA A 117 10.55 12.18 7.52
C ALA A 117 10.05 11.57 8.85
N ARG A 118 9.95 12.40 9.89
CA ARG A 118 9.55 11.96 11.24
C ARG A 118 8.07 11.56 11.35
N GLY A 119 7.17 12.21 10.63
CA GLY A 119 5.74 11.95 10.78
C GLY A 119 5.09 11.04 9.74
N TYR A 120 5.82 10.59 8.72
CA TYR A 120 5.28 9.85 7.56
C TYR A 120 6.37 9.26 6.65
N GLY A 121 7.65 9.33 7.03
CA GLY A 121 8.74 8.81 6.20
C GLY A 121 8.91 7.30 6.35
N LEU A 122 9.45 6.65 5.32
CA LEU A 122 9.95 5.26 5.42
C LEU A 122 11.11 5.14 6.41
N VAL A 123 11.90 6.21 6.53
CA VAL A 123 13.00 6.37 7.48
C VAL A 123 12.66 7.53 8.41
N ASP A 124 12.71 7.25 9.70
CA ASP A 124 12.62 8.23 10.76
C ASP A 124 13.95 8.96 10.92
N LYS A 125 13.88 10.27 11.18
CA LYS A 125 15.05 11.08 11.51
C LYS A 125 14.84 11.63 12.92
N ASN A 126 15.58 11.08 13.87
CA ASN A 126 15.52 11.50 15.27
C ASN A 126 16.13 12.89 15.47
N ASP A 127 15.87 13.49 16.63
CA ASP A 127 16.38 14.83 16.98
C ASP A 127 17.92 14.89 16.96
N ASP A 128 18.58 13.78 17.31
CA ASP A 128 20.04 13.63 17.27
C ASP A 128 20.61 13.41 15.84
N GLY A 129 19.73 13.38 14.83
CA GLY A 129 20.10 13.21 13.43
C GLY A 129 20.26 11.76 12.98
N GLU A 130 20.13 10.78 13.89
CA GLU A 130 20.15 9.36 13.56
C GLU A 130 18.98 8.98 12.65
N LEU A 131 19.27 8.11 11.67
CA LEU A 131 18.29 7.57 10.73
C LEU A 131 17.89 6.17 11.19
N ARG A 132 16.58 5.95 11.36
CA ARG A 132 16.01 4.63 11.69
C ARG A 132 15.03 4.20 10.61
N GLU A 133 15.31 3.07 9.99
CA GLU A 133 14.38 2.43 9.05
C GLU A 133 13.13 1.96 9.81
N ARG A 134 11.95 2.29 9.27
CA ARG A 134 10.68 1.76 9.77
C ARG A 134 10.38 0.40 9.13
N PRO A 135 9.47 -0.41 9.68
CA PRO A 135 9.01 -1.64 9.04
C PRO A 135 8.64 -1.47 7.57
N ALA A 136 8.00 -0.36 7.19
CA ALA A 136 7.66 -0.05 5.81
C ALA A 136 8.87 0.06 4.87
N PHE A 137 10.04 0.51 5.35
CA PHE A 137 11.25 0.56 4.53
C PHE A 137 11.68 -0.86 4.12
N LEU A 138 11.77 -1.76 5.12
CA LEU A 138 12.15 -3.15 4.91
C LEU A 138 11.11 -3.89 4.06
N ALA A 139 9.81 -3.62 4.30
CA ALA A 139 8.73 -4.20 3.53
C ALA A 139 8.76 -3.78 2.06
N LEU A 140 9.02 -2.50 1.78
CA LEU A 140 9.16 -2.02 0.40
C LEU A 140 10.40 -2.60 -0.27
N GLN A 141 11.52 -2.72 0.45
CA GLN A 141 12.73 -3.35 -0.06
C GLN A 141 12.46 -4.81 -0.45
N HIS A 142 11.84 -5.58 0.43
CA HIS A 142 11.47 -6.97 0.15
C HIS A 142 10.50 -7.05 -1.04
N PHE A 143 9.44 -6.23 -1.06
CA PHE A 143 8.50 -6.14 -2.19
C PHE A 143 9.22 -5.91 -3.53
N LEU A 144 10.14 -4.94 -3.59
CA LEU A 144 10.86 -4.61 -4.83
C LEU A 144 11.80 -5.73 -5.27
N LEU A 145 12.50 -6.40 -4.34
CA LEU A 145 13.38 -7.54 -4.66
C LEU A 145 12.59 -8.79 -5.09
N THR A 146 11.40 -8.97 -4.53
CA THR A 146 10.53 -10.13 -4.77
C THR A 146 9.70 -9.98 -6.04
N LEU A 147 9.12 -8.79 -6.28
CA LEU A 147 8.14 -8.54 -7.33
C LEU A 147 8.54 -7.49 -8.38
N GLY A 148 9.68 -6.80 -8.22
CA GLY A 148 10.03 -5.62 -9.03
C GLY A 148 10.11 -5.87 -10.54
N ASP A 149 10.55 -7.06 -10.95
CA ASP A 149 10.63 -7.49 -12.35
C ASP A 149 9.56 -8.53 -12.72
N SER A 150 8.59 -8.76 -11.83
CA SER A 150 7.53 -9.75 -12.06
C SER A 150 6.43 -9.21 -12.98
N THR A 151 5.81 -10.12 -13.74
CA THR A 151 4.60 -9.84 -14.49
C THR A 151 3.39 -10.13 -13.62
N PHE A 152 2.49 -9.15 -13.47
CA PHE A 152 1.17 -9.37 -12.87
C PHE A 152 0.31 -10.22 -13.83
N VAL A 153 -0.25 -11.32 -13.31
CA VAL A 153 -1.03 -12.29 -14.09
C VAL A 153 -2.53 -12.02 -13.92
N GLN A 154 -3.02 -12.11 -12.69
CA GLN A 154 -4.42 -11.92 -12.36
C GLN A 154 -4.61 -11.58 -10.88
N ALA A 155 -5.79 -11.06 -10.54
CA ALA A 155 -6.19 -10.83 -9.16
C ALA A 155 -7.57 -11.42 -8.88
N CYS A 156 -7.70 -12.06 -7.72
CA CYS A 156 -8.99 -12.44 -7.15
C CYS A 156 -9.28 -11.48 -5.98
N LEU A 157 -10.31 -10.66 -6.15
CA LEU A 157 -10.71 -9.65 -5.17
C LEU A 157 -12.08 -10.03 -4.59
N PRO A 158 -12.43 -9.58 -3.37
CA PRO A 158 -13.76 -9.82 -2.83
C PRO A 158 -14.83 -9.20 -3.73
N GLU A 159 -15.98 -9.87 -3.85
CA GLU A 159 -17.14 -9.30 -4.52
C GLU A 159 -17.46 -7.90 -3.97
N GLN A 160 -17.93 -7.00 -4.83
CA GLN A 160 -18.34 -5.66 -4.42
C GLN A 160 -19.65 -5.69 -3.62
N ARG A 161 -19.55 -6.11 -2.36
CA ARG A 161 -20.54 -5.88 -1.30
C ARG A 161 -20.01 -4.79 -0.36
N ASP A 162 -20.86 -4.29 0.53
CA ASP A 162 -20.50 -3.20 1.44
C ASP A 162 -19.17 -3.47 2.17
N GLN A 163 -18.28 -2.46 2.13
CA GLN A 163 -16.93 -2.40 2.73
C GLN A 163 -15.84 -3.26 2.08
N ARG A 164 -16.14 -4.08 1.04
CA ARG A 164 -15.15 -4.88 0.30
C ARG A 164 -14.19 -5.71 1.18
N HIS A 165 -14.73 -6.20 2.29
CA HIS A 165 -14.03 -7.12 3.17
C HIS A 165 -13.86 -8.48 2.50
N GLY A 166 -12.77 -9.17 2.79
CA GLY A 166 -12.49 -10.51 2.29
C GLY A 166 -11.05 -10.71 1.86
N LEU A 167 -10.84 -11.77 1.07
CA LEU A 167 -9.54 -12.18 0.57
C LEU A 167 -9.13 -11.37 -0.66
N TYR A 168 -7.93 -10.83 -0.62
CA TYR A 168 -7.27 -10.20 -1.75
C TYR A 168 -6.11 -11.08 -2.18
N GLN A 169 -6.09 -11.48 -3.45
CA GLN A 169 -5.06 -12.35 -4.02
C GLN A 169 -4.54 -11.75 -5.31
N PHE A 170 -3.22 -11.72 -5.47
CA PHE A 170 -2.55 -11.22 -6.65
C PHE A 170 -1.50 -12.23 -7.09
N GLU A 171 -1.65 -12.70 -8.33
CA GLU A 171 -0.74 -13.67 -8.94
C GLU A 171 0.31 -12.97 -9.78
N PHE A 172 1.54 -13.42 -9.65
CA PHE A 172 2.68 -12.90 -10.38
C PHE A 172 3.53 -14.04 -10.92
N GLU A 173 4.16 -13.81 -12.07
CA GLU A 173 5.18 -14.66 -12.66
C GLU A 173 6.50 -13.90 -12.73
N ARG A 174 7.57 -14.48 -12.20
CA ARG A 174 8.92 -13.90 -12.28
C ARG A 174 9.61 -14.27 -13.59
N PRO A 175 10.65 -13.51 -14.00
CA PRO A 175 11.40 -13.81 -15.23
C PRO A 175 12.05 -15.20 -15.26
N ASP A 176 12.30 -15.82 -14.10
CA ASP A 176 12.83 -17.18 -13.96
C ASP A 176 11.75 -18.28 -14.01
N GLY A 177 10.49 -17.91 -14.22
CA GLY A 177 9.33 -18.81 -14.28
C GLY A 177 8.72 -19.14 -12.92
N GLU A 178 9.20 -18.53 -11.83
CA GLU A 178 8.61 -18.74 -10.52
C GLU A 178 7.24 -18.06 -10.40
N HIS A 179 6.24 -18.83 -9.95
CA HIS A 179 4.89 -18.35 -9.66
C HIS A 179 4.78 -17.90 -8.20
N LEU A 180 4.24 -16.70 -7.99
CA LEU A 180 4.00 -16.11 -6.69
C LEU A 180 2.54 -15.75 -6.51
N LEU A 181 2.10 -15.87 -5.27
CA LEU A 181 0.81 -15.36 -4.84
C LEU A 181 1.03 -14.41 -3.66
N LEU A 182 0.63 -13.15 -3.81
CA LEU A 182 0.57 -12.19 -2.73
C LEU A 182 -0.86 -12.13 -2.18
N CYS A 183 -1.03 -12.42 -0.90
CA CYS A 183 -2.35 -12.47 -0.27
C CYS A 183 -2.44 -11.62 1.00
N TRP A 184 -3.62 -11.07 1.25
CA TRP A 184 -4.02 -10.52 2.55
C TRP A 184 -5.54 -10.59 2.70
N SER A 185 -6.03 -10.37 3.92
CA SER A 185 -7.45 -10.10 4.18
C SER A 185 -7.69 -8.62 4.48
N HIS A 186 -8.83 -8.11 4.03
CA HIS A 186 -9.33 -6.82 4.47
C HIS A 186 -10.58 -7.01 5.33
N GLY A 187 -10.65 -6.30 6.46
CA GLY A 187 -11.70 -6.50 7.46
C GLY A 187 -11.34 -7.63 8.44
N PRO A 188 -12.28 -8.52 8.81
CA PRO A 188 -12.00 -9.65 9.69
C PRO A 188 -10.90 -10.57 9.14
N ALA A 189 -10.21 -11.26 10.05
CA ALA A 189 -9.34 -12.37 9.67
C ALA A 189 -10.16 -13.48 9.01
N ILE A 190 -9.58 -14.14 8.02
CA ILE A 190 -10.24 -15.20 7.24
C ILE A 190 -9.33 -16.41 7.15
N ALA A 191 -9.90 -17.60 6.98
CA ALA A 191 -9.11 -18.81 6.77
C ALA A 191 -8.16 -18.64 5.58
N ALA A 192 -6.91 -19.08 5.74
CA ALA A 192 -5.96 -19.06 4.63
C ALA A 192 -6.45 -19.97 3.48
N PRO A 193 -6.19 -19.58 2.22
CA PRO A 193 -6.54 -20.39 1.06
C PRO A 193 -5.84 -21.75 1.14
N ALA A 194 -6.56 -22.80 0.71
CA ALA A 194 -5.98 -24.13 0.56
C ALA A 194 -5.09 -24.14 -0.69
N LEU A 195 -3.78 -24.00 -0.50
CA LEU A 195 -2.79 -24.00 -1.57
C LEU A 195 -1.49 -24.69 -1.12
N GLU A 196 -0.68 -25.09 -2.09
CA GLU A 196 0.69 -25.59 -1.86
C GLU A 196 1.69 -24.54 -2.34
N ALA A 197 2.62 -24.18 -1.45
CA ALA A 197 3.71 -23.24 -1.74
C ALA A 197 5.01 -23.81 -1.15
N ALA A 198 6.13 -23.67 -1.88
CA ALA A 198 7.41 -24.15 -1.39
C ALA A 198 7.97 -23.27 -0.25
N ARG A 199 7.65 -21.97 -0.27
CA ARG A 199 8.04 -21.01 0.77
C ARG A 199 6.93 -20.00 1.01
N ILE A 200 6.88 -19.50 2.24
CA ILE A 200 5.94 -18.47 2.65
C ILE A 200 6.74 -17.42 3.39
N GLU A 201 6.57 -16.16 3.03
CA GLU A 201 7.30 -15.02 3.59
C GLU A 201 6.31 -13.95 4.07
N ASP A 202 6.61 -13.32 5.20
CA ASP A 202 5.87 -12.16 5.67
C ASP A 202 6.22 -10.89 4.87
N ALA A 203 5.53 -9.78 5.17
CA ALA A 203 5.77 -8.50 4.52
C ALA A 203 7.23 -8.01 4.59
N LEU A 204 8.00 -8.44 5.58
CA LEU A 204 9.39 -8.04 5.82
C LEU A 204 10.39 -9.04 5.21
N GLY A 205 9.92 -10.12 4.61
CA GLY A 205 10.75 -11.17 4.02
C GLY A 205 11.19 -12.26 4.99
N ASN A 206 10.60 -12.35 6.19
CA ASN A 206 10.89 -13.46 7.11
C ASN A 206 10.13 -14.71 6.66
N SER A 207 10.82 -15.84 6.57
CA SER A 207 10.18 -17.12 6.24
C SER A 207 9.29 -17.62 7.38
N LEU A 208 8.10 -18.12 7.03
CA LEU A 208 7.19 -18.78 7.95
C LEU A 208 7.31 -20.31 7.84
N GLU A 209 7.32 -21.00 8.98
CA GLU A 209 7.43 -22.47 9.03
C GLU A 209 6.19 -23.20 8.49
N ALA A 210 5.04 -22.53 8.50
CA ALA A 210 3.77 -23.07 8.02
C ALA A 210 2.83 -21.95 7.57
N ILE A 211 1.86 -22.29 6.71
CA ILE A 211 0.77 -21.38 6.34
C ILE A 211 -0.01 -21.01 7.61
N PRO A 212 -0.20 -19.73 7.92
CA PRO A 212 -1.00 -19.33 9.07
C PRO A 212 -2.44 -19.80 8.90
N LYS A 213 -3.10 -20.16 10.00
CA LYS A 213 -4.50 -20.62 9.96
C LYS A 213 -5.44 -19.55 9.40
N GLU A 214 -5.14 -18.29 9.71
CA GLU A 214 -5.92 -17.15 9.27
C GLU A 214 -5.01 -16.09 8.65
N LEU A 215 -5.49 -15.47 7.58
CA LEU A 215 -4.93 -14.28 6.99
C LEU A 215 -5.54 -13.04 7.64
N SER A 216 -4.69 -12.05 7.86
CA SER A 216 -5.05 -10.74 8.38
C SER A 216 -4.74 -9.67 7.33
N GLY A 217 -4.75 -8.40 7.74
CA GLY A 217 -4.29 -7.31 6.91
C GLY A 217 -2.85 -7.42 6.42
N SER A 218 -1.97 -8.13 7.12
CA SER A 218 -0.56 -8.16 6.75
C SER A 218 -0.33 -8.99 5.48
N PRO A 219 0.30 -8.43 4.43
CA PRO A 219 0.57 -9.17 3.20
C PRO A 219 1.51 -10.36 3.45
N LEU A 220 1.20 -11.48 2.82
CA LEU A 220 2.03 -12.68 2.78
C LEU A 220 2.37 -13.05 1.34
N TYR A 221 3.62 -13.41 1.10
CA TYR A 221 4.10 -13.93 -0.17
C TYR A 221 4.15 -15.45 -0.10
N PHE A 222 3.43 -16.11 -0.99
CA PHE A 222 3.53 -17.54 -1.23
C PHE A 222 4.35 -17.74 -2.50
N ARG A 223 5.39 -18.56 -2.40
CA ARG A 223 6.47 -18.69 -3.39
C ARG A 223 6.49 -20.10 -3.97
N ASP A 224 6.87 -20.22 -5.24
CA ASP A 224 6.79 -21.45 -6.03
C ASP A 224 5.42 -22.14 -5.87
N VAL A 225 4.34 -21.39 -6.06
CA VAL A 225 2.98 -21.91 -5.87
C VAL A 225 2.59 -22.84 -7.00
N THR A 226 2.06 -24.02 -6.66
CA THR A 226 1.53 -24.99 -7.64
C THR A 226 0.00 -25.05 -7.56
N GLY A 227 -0.66 -25.35 -8.69
CA GLY A 227 -2.12 -25.50 -8.73
C GLY A 227 -2.91 -24.19 -8.75
N LEU A 228 -2.28 -23.07 -9.13
CA LEU A 228 -3.00 -21.86 -9.53
C LEU A 228 -3.80 -22.15 -10.80
N SER A 229 -5.04 -21.64 -10.85
CA SER A 229 -6.02 -21.90 -11.91
C SER A 229 -5.89 -20.97 -13.10
#